data_AF-A0A527GK20-F1
#
_entry.id   AF-A0A527GK20-F1
#
_cell.length_a   1.000
_cell.length_b   1.000
_cell.length_c   1.000
_cell.angle_alpha   90.00
_cell.angle_beta   90.00
_cell.angle_gamma   90.00
#
_symmetry.space_group_name_H-M   'P 1'
#
loop_
_entity.id
_entity.type
_entity.pdbx_description
1 polymer ?
#
loop_
_entity_poly.entity_id
_entity_poly.type
_entity_poly.pdbx_seq_one_letter_code
_entity_poly.pdbx_strand_id
1 'polypeptide(L)'
;PLIGSVIKPNIGLVPEQTAEVVRGLAESGVDFVKDDELMSNPPYCPIEQRVTRVMDVINRHADKTGKKVMYAFNISGDADELRRRHDAVAEAGG
;
A
#
# COMPACT_ATOMS: atom_id res chain seq x y z
N PRO A 1 -13.17 13.58 -11.30
CA PRO A 1 -12.24 13.94 -10.19
C PRO A 1 -11.60 12.66 -9.68
N LEU A 2 -10.35 12.69 -9.19
CA LEU A 2 -9.73 11.54 -8.53
C LEU A 2 -10.15 11.50 -7.06
N ILE A 3 -10.56 10.33 -6.58
CA ILE A 3 -11.00 10.10 -5.21
C ILE A 3 -9.96 9.26 -4.46
N GLY A 4 -9.41 9.82 -3.38
CA GLY A 4 -8.35 9.20 -2.60
C GLY A 4 -8.74 8.91 -1.15
N SER A 5 -8.10 7.92 -0.53
CA SER A 5 -8.23 7.62 0.90
C SER A 5 -6.87 7.39 1.57
N VAL A 6 -6.81 7.58 2.88
CA VAL A 6 -5.64 7.27 3.71
C VAL A 6 -5.99 6.06 4.58
N ILE A 7 -5.05 5.12 4.73
CA ILE A 7 -5.25 3.97 5.62
C ILE A 7 -5.52 4.44 7.06
N LYS A 8 -6.54 3.84 7.69
CA LYS A 8 -6.87 4.02 9.10
C LYS A 8 -7.01 2.67 9.79
N PRO A 9 -6.61 2.53 11.08
CA PRO A 9 -5.89 3.53 11.89
C PRO A 9 -4.52 3.89 11.28
N ASN A 10 -3.99 5.07 11.64
CA ASN A 10 -2.74 5.60 11.05
C ASN A 10 -1.58 4.61 11.15
N ILE A 11 -1.50 3.90 12.27
CA ILE A 11 -0.47 2.91 12.61
C ILE A 11 -1.10 1.76 13.40
N GLY A 12 -0.40 0.64 13.53
CA GLY A 12 -0.80 -0.49 14.37
C GLY A 12 -1.44 -1.68 13.64
N LEU A 13 -1.67 -1.59 12.33
CA LEU A 13 -2.08 -2.72 11.51
C LEU A 13 -0.87 -3.55 11.07
N VAL A 14 -0.99 -4.88 11.09
CA VAL A 14 -0.04 -5.80 10.45
C VAL A 14 -0.31 -5.89 8.94
N PRO A 15 0.62 -6.39 8.10
CA PRO A 15 0.50 -6.36 6.63
C PRO A 15 -0.81 -6.94 6.10
N GLU A 16 -1.27 -8.06 6.65
CA GLU A 16 -2.52 -8.73 6.26
C GLU A 16 -3.75 -7.84 6.56
N GLN A 17 -3.75 -7.14 7.69
CA GLN A 17 -4.84 -6.23 8.06
C GLN A 17 -4.83 -4.98 7.19
N THR A 18 -3.65 -4.43 6.87
CA THR A 18 -3.54 -3.31 5.92
C THR A 18 -4.09 -3.69 4.56
N ALA A 19 -3.73 -4.87 4.04
CA ALA A 19 -4.23 -5.35 2.75
C ALA A 19 -5.75 -5.55 2.74
N GLU A 20 -6.33 -6.01 3.85
CA GLU A 20 -7.79 -6.14 3.99
C GLU A 20 -8.50 -4.78 3.96
N VAL A 21 -7.93 -3.74 4.59
CA VAL A 21 -8.45 -2.37 4.48
C VAL A 21 -8.35 -1.86 3.03
N VAL A 22 -7.21 -2.11 2.36
CA VAL A 22 -7.05 -1.75 0.94
C VAL A 22 -8.07 -2.45 0.07
N ARG A 23 -8.38 -3.72 0.34
CA ARG A 23 -9.38 -4.48 -0.40
C ARG A 23 -10.75 -3.81 -0.32
N GLY A 24 -11.20 -3.48 0.88
CA GLY A 24 -12.47 -2.78 1.08
C GLY A 24 -12.51 -1.40 0.39
N LEU A 25 -11.41 -0.64 0.47
CA LEU A 25 -11.30 0.66 -0.21
C LEU A 25 -11.35 0.51 -1.75
N ALA A 26 -10.61 -0.44 -2.32
CA ALA A 26 -10.62 -0.71 -3.74
C ALA A 26 -12.02 -1.13 -4.23
N GLU A 27 -12.69 -2.01 -3.48
CA GLU A 27 -14.06 -2.46 -3.76
C GLU A 27 -15.09 -1.32 -3.66
N SER A 28 -14.84 -0.29 -2.83
CA SER A 28 -15.67 0.92 -2.76
C SER A 28 -15.48 1.91 -3.93
N GLY A 29 -14.49 1.67 -4.80
CA GLY A 29 -14.31 2.42 -6.05
C GLY A 29 -13.36 3.61 -5.98
N VAL A 30 -12.52 3.75 -4.94
CA VAL A 30 -11.49 4.80 -4.89
C VAL A 30 -10.50 4.68 -6.05
N ASP A 31 -9.84 5.78 -6.39
CA ASP A 31 -8.79 5.83 -7.41
C ASP A 31 -7.40 5.68 -6.79
N PHE A 32 -7.25 6.11 -5.53
CA PHE A 32 -5.97 6.23 -4.84
C PHE A 32 -6.09 5.87 -3.35
N VAL A 33 -5.08 5.18 -2.82
CA VAL A 33 -4.90 4.93 -1.39
C VAL A 33 -3.48 5.31 -0.99
N LYS A 34 -3.26 5.78 0.24
CA LYS A 34 -1.91 6.02 0.77
C LYS A 34 -1.74 5.52 2.20
N ASP A 35 -0.50 5.20 2.54
CA ASP A 35 -0.05 5.11 3.92
C ASP A 35 -0.24 6.48 4.63
N ASP A 36 -0.43 6.45 5.95
CA ASP A 36 -0.28 7.64 6.79
C ASP A 36 1.22 8.02 6.88
N GLU A 37 1.53 9.30 7.12
CA GLU A 37 2.93 9.76 7.16
C GLU A 37 3.74 9.13 8.30
N LEU A 38 3.07 8.66 9.36
CA LEU A 38 3.68 7.95 10.48
C LEU A 38 3.99 6.47 10.17
N MET A 39 3.42 5.92 9.10
CA MET A 39 3.48 4.50 8.76
C MET A 39 4.62 4.20 7.76
N SER A 40 5.87 4.27 8.23
CA SER A 40 7.04 3.87 7.42
C SER A 40 7.31 2.36 7.54
N ASN A 41 8.26 1.95 8.39
CA ASN A 41 8.71 0.55 8.48
C ASN A 41 8.74 0.02 9.93
N PRO A 42 7.61 0.02 10.66
CA PRO A 42 7.58 -0.49 12.02
C PRO A 42 7.75 -2.03 12.05
N PRO A 43 8.29 -2.61 13.13
CA PRO A 43 8.56 -4.06 13.22
C PRO A 43 7.33 -4.96 13.04
N TYR A 44 6.14 -4.48 13.42
CA TYR A 44 4.89 -5.25 13.29
C TYR A 44 4.30 -5.20 11.88
N CYS A 45 4.79 -4.30 11.01
CA CYS A 45 4.33 -4.19 9.63
C CYS A 45 5.46 -3.72 8.72
N PRO A 46 6.45 -4.62 8.47
CA PRO A 46 7.56 -4.33 7.58
C PRO A 46 7.08 -3.97 6.18
N ILE A 47 7.74 -3.00 5.56
CA ILE A 47 7.31 -2.44 4.28
C ILE A 47 7.34 -3.48 3.16
N GLU A 48 8.33 -4.38 3.12
CA GLU A 48 8.42 -5.41 2.08
C GLU A 48 7.21 -6.36 2.13
N GLN A 49 6.78 -6.72 3.34
CA GLN A 49 5.59 -7.55 3.55
C GLN A 49 4.33 -6.77 3.21
N ARG A 50 4.24 -5.50 3.66
CA ARG A 50 3.09 -4.63 3.37
C ARG A 50 2.91 -4.42 1.87
N VAL A 51 3.98 -4.09 1.15
CA VAL A 51 3.99 -3.96 -0.32
C VAL A 51 3.49 -5.24 -0.96
N THR A 52 4.04 -6.39 -0.60
CA THR A 52 3.64 -7.68 -1.16
C THR A 52 2.14 -7.95 -0.98
N ARG A 53 1.61 -7.76 0.25
CA ARG A 53 0.20 -8.03 0.56
C ARG A 53 -0.76 -7.04 -0.11
N VAL A 54 -0.41 -5.75 -0.08
CA VAL A 54 -1.24 -4.69 -0.67
C VAL A 54 -1.27 -4.82 -2.20
N MET A 55 -0.14 -5.11 -2.84
CA MET A 55 -0.07 -5.26 -4.29
C MET A 55 -0.79 -6.52 -4.78
N ASP A 56 -0.79 -7.64 -4.03
CA ASP A 56 -1.61 -8.81 -4.37
C ASP A 56 -3.11 -8.45 -4.44
N VAL A 57 -3.60 -7.68 -3.46
CA VAL A 57 -5.00 -7.20 -3.45
C VAL A 57 -5.28 -6.27 -4.63
N ILE A 58 -4.42 -5.30 -4.89
CA ILE A 58 -4.59 -4.32 -5.97
C ILE A 58 -4.57 -5.01 -7.34
N ASN A 59 -3.62 -5.92 -7.57
CA ASN A 59 -3.50 -6.63 -8.83
C ASN A 59 -4.70 -7.56 -9.05
N ARG A 60 -5.15 -8.31 -8.03
CA ARG A 60 -6.38 -9.13 -8.13
C ARG A 60 -7.63 -8.28 -8.38
N HIS A 61 -7.72 -7.09 -7.78
CA HIS A 61 -8.81 -6.17 -8.06
C HIS A 61 -8.75 -5.71 -9.52
N ALA A 62 -7.57 -5.31 -10.00
CA ALA A 62 -7.35 -4.88 -11.37
C ALA A 62 -7.68 -6.00 -12.38
N ASP A 63 -7.29 -7.25 -12.12
CA ASP A 63 -7.60 -8.39 -12.98
C ASP A 63 -9.11 -8.62 -13.12
N LYS A 64 -9.88 -8.36 -12.05
CA LYS A 64 -11.33 -8.55 -12.03
C LYS A 64 -12.10 -7.39 -12.66
N THR A 65 -11.63 -6.16 -12.49
CA THR A 65 -12.41 -4.94 -12.80
C THR A 65 -11.85 -4.15 -13.98
N GLY A 66 -10.61 -4.41 -14.39
CA GLY A 66 -9.85 -3.59 -15.32
C GLY A 66 -9.34 -2.27 -14.74
N LYS A 67 -9.62 -1.97 -13.47
CA LYS A 67 -9.17 -0.73 -12.78
C LYS A 67 -8.07 -1.05 -11.78
N LYS A 68 -6.87 -0.51 -12.01
CA LYS A 68 -5.77 -0.59 -11.03
C LYS A 68 -5.80 0.64 -10.11
N VAL A 69 -6.04 0.40 -8.82
CA VAL A 69 -5.98 1.45 -7.78
C VAL A 69 -4.51 1.82 -7.54
N MET A 70 -4.21 3.12 -7.51
CA MET A 70 -2.86 3.59 -7.15
C MET A 70 -2.68 3.51 -5.64
N TYR A 71 -1.53 3.02 -5.17
CA TYR A 71 -1.16 3.04 -3.75
C TYR A 71 0.14 3.80 -3.53
N ALA A 72 0.13 4.85 -2.71
CA ALA A 72 1.35 5.54 -2.28
C ALA A 72 1.87 4.93 -0.97
N PHE A 73 2.86 4.04 -1.10
CA PHE A 73 3.62 3.52 0.03
C PHE A 73 4.53 4.60 0.61
N ASN A 74 4.59 4.69 1.94
CA ASN A 74 5.54 5.55 2.62
C ASN A 74 6.90 4.84 2.72
N ILE A 75 7.80 5.18 1.81
CA ILE A 75 9.17 4.62 1.72
C ILE A 75 10.21 5.41 2.52
N SER A 76 9.79 6.36 3.37
CA SER A 76 10.69 7.26 4.11
C SER A 76 11.73 6.49 4.93
N GLY A 77 13.00 6.84 4.79
CA GLY A 77 14.15 6.28 5.50
C GLY A 77 15.41 7.08 5.16
N ASP A 78 16.58 6.59 5.55
CA ASP A 78 17.83 7.13 4.99
C ASP A 78 17.93 6.86 3.47
N ALA A 79 18.95 7.43 2.79
CA ALA A 79 19.05 7.33 1.33
C ALA A 79 19.13 5.87 0.82
N ASP A 80 19.80 4.99 1.56
CA ASP A 80 19.96 3.59 1.18
C ASP A 80 18.69 2.79 1.46
N GLU A 81 18.02 3.06 2.58
CA GLU A 81 16.70 2.50 2.89
C GLU A 81 15.66 2.93 1.87
N LEU A 82 15.61 4.22 1.53
CA LEU A 82 14.67 4.77 0.56
C LEU A 82 14.85 4.09 -0.80
N ARG A 83 16.10 3.91 -1.25
CA ARG A 83 16.40 3.21 -2.50
C ARG A 83 15.93 1.75 -2.48
N ARG A 84 16.25 0.99 -1.42
CA ARG A 84 15.81 -0.41 -1.30
C ARG A 84 14.28 -0.53 -1.27
N ARG A 85 13.61 0.37 -0.54
CA ARG A 85 12.15 0.39 -0.42
C ARG A 85 11.47 0.79 -1.72
N HIS A 86 12.04 1.76 -2.44
CA HIS A 86 11.63 2.10 -3.80
C HIS A 86 11.70 0.87 -4.71
N ASP A 87 12.84 0.19 -4.74
CA ASP A 87 13.05 -0.97 -5.62
C ASP A 87 12.04 -2.09 -5.30
N ALA A 88 11.75 -2.34 -4.02
CA ALA A 88 10.73 -3.30 -3.60
C ALA A 88 9.32 -2.95 -4.08
N VAL A 89 8.93 -1.67 -4.08
CA VAL A 89 7.64 -1.22 -4.62
C VAL A 89 7.58 -1.39 -6.14
N ALA A 90 8.64 -0.96 -6.83
CA ALA A 90 8.73 -1.05 -8.29
C ALA A 90 8.69 -2.50 -8.79
N GLU A 91 9.42 -3.41 -8.14
CA GLU A 91 9.43 -4.84 -8.46
C GLU A 91 8.07 -5.51 -8.24
N ALA A 92 7.27 -5.04 -7.27
CA ALA A 92 5.91 -5.51 -7.02
C ALA A 92 4.87 -4.91 -8.00
N GLY A 93 5.30 -4.03 -8.92
CA GLY A 93 4.46 -3.37 -9.91
C GLY A 93 3.59 -2.25 -9.31
N GLY A 94 4.06 -1.65 -8.21
CA GLY A 94 3.46 -0.47 -7.56
C GLY A 94 3.95 0.85 -8.12
#